data_AF-A0A8T8BWC8-F1
#
_entry.id   AF-A0A8T8BWC8-F1
#
_cell.length_a   1.000
_cell.length_b   1.000
_cell.length_c   1.000
_cell.angle_alpha   90.00
_cell.angle_beta   90.00
_cell.angle_gamma   90.00
#
_symmetry.space_group_name_H-M   'P 1'
#
loop_
_entity.id
_entity.type
_entity.pdbx_description
1 polymer ?
#
loop_
_entity_poly.entity_id
_entity_poly.type
_entity_poly.pdbx_seq_one_letter_code
_entity_poly.pdbx_strand_id
1 'polypeptide(L)'
;MSSDNRVVLCTYRYDATDRLADCSPAGQGSARFFYLKNRLTTQIQGQIQHTALRTDEHLLAHLSVENSQSDSALLVTDQQQSVIAAQSLAFAYTPYGHRHPSAGPMNLPGYTGQRLDPVTGHYLLGNGYRAFNPVLMRFNSPDSLSPFGQGGLNAYAYCGGDPIDYVDLGKL
;
A
#
# COMPACT_ATOMS: atom_id res chain seq x y z
N MET A 1 -16.95 35.57 7.43
CA MET A 1 -16.67 34.43 6.52
C MET A 1 -15.24 33.99 6.79
N SER A 2 -15.06 32.91 7.54
CA SER A 2 -13.73 32.35 7.79
C SER A 2 -13.27 31.69 6.49
N SER A 3 -12.22 32.21 5.87
CA SER A 3 -11.53 31.53 4.78
C SER A 3 -11.00 30.20 5.30
N ASP A 4 -11.60 29.09 4.85
CA ASP A 4 -11.16 27.74 5.16
C ASP A 4 -9.77 27.54 4.56
N ASN A 5 -8.72 27.74 5.37
CA ASN A 5 -7.33 27.62 4.94
C ASN A 5 -6.96 26.14 4.83
N ARG A 6 -7.45 25.49 3.77
CA ARG A 6 -7.19 24.09 3.48
C ARG A 6 -5.71 23.90 3.13
N VAL A 7 -4.98 23.28 4.04
CA VAL A 7 -3.61 22.85 3.80
C VAL A 7 -3.64 21.51 3.06
N VAL A 8 -3.11 21.49 1.84
CA VAL A 8 -2.93 20.25 1.08
C VAL A 8 -1.74 19.49 1.67
N LEU A 9 -1.98 18.29 2.21
CA LEU A 9 -0.92 17.44 2.77
C LEU A 9 -0.29 16.53 1.70
N CYS A 10 -1.06 16.12 0.69
CA CYS A 10 -0.61 15.26 -0.39
C CYS A 10 -1.52 15.39 -1.61
N THR A 11 -0.95 15.29 -2.81
CA THR A 11 -1.69 15.14 -4.06
C THR A 11 -1.43 13.76 -4.65
N TYR A 12 -2.48 13.03 -4.98
CA TYR A 12 -2.39 11.73 -5.67
C TYR A 12 -2.84 11.91 -7.12
N ARG A 13 -2.14 11.27 -8.07
CA ARG A 13 -2.52 11.27 -9.49
C ARG A 13 -2.59 9.85 -10.00
N TYR A 14 -3.50 9.63 -10.94
CA TYR A 14 -3.82 8.32 -11.48
C TYR A 14 -3.54 8.27 -12.98
N ASP A 15 -3.18 7.09 -13.47
CA ASP A 15 -3.10 6.83 -14.91
C ASP A 15 -4.51 6.65 -15.53
N ALA A 16 -4.57 6.49 -16.85
CA ALA A 16 -5.83 6.31 -17.58
C ALA A 16 -6.56 4.99 -17.28
N THR A 17 -5.98 4.13 -16.42
CA THR A 17 -6.54 2.85 -15.99
C THR A 17 -6.89 2.87 -14.49
N ASP A 18 -7.00 4.05 -13.90
CA ASP A 18 -7.34 4.28 -12.48
C ASP A 18 -6.33 3.68 -11.48
N ARG A 19 -5.06 3.54 -11.89
CA ARG A 19 -3.97 3.14 -10.99
C ARG A 19 -3.18 4.36 -10.53
N LEU A 20 -2.81 4.39 -9.26
CA LEU A 20 -2.00 5.44 -8.65
C LEU A 20 -0.65 5.55 -9.39
N ALA A 21 -0.47 6.62 -10.14
CA ALA A 21 0.75 6.85 -10.90
C ALA A 21 1.76 7.68 -10.11
N ASP A 22 1.28 8.57 -9.24
CA ASP A 22 2.10 9.58 -8.58
C ASP A 22 1.50 10.01 -7.22
N CYS A 23 2.37 10.22 -6.24
CA CYS A 23 2.05 10.72 -4.91
C CYS A 23 3.03 11.85 -4.56
N SER A 24 2.51 13.05 -4.36
CA SER A 24 3.25 14.27 -4.05
C SER A 24 2.87 14.79 -2.65
N PRO A 25 3.54 14.34 -1.56
CA PRO A 25 3.37 14.92 -0.23
C PRO A 25 3.89 16.36 -0.18
N ALA A 26 3.25 17.21 0.63
CA ALA A 26 3.67 18.59 0.81
C ALA A 26 5.08 18.67 1.41
N GLY A 27 5.95 19.47 0.79
CA GLY A 27 7.33 19.65 1.25
C GLY A 27 8.27 18.47 0.97
N GLN A 28 7.83 17.46 0.21
CA GLN A 28 8.66 16.31 -0.19
C GLN A 28 8.67 16.13 -1.71
N GLY A 29 9.64 15.35 -2.21
CA GLY A 29 9.69 14.98 -3.62
C GLY A 29 8.56 14.02 -3.99
N SER A 30 8.06 14.11 -5.23
CA SER A 30 7.02 13.18 -5.70
C SER A 30 7.54 11.77 -5.89
N ALA A 31 6.75 10.78 -5.48
CA ALA A 31 6.97 9.37 -5.73
C ALA A 31 6.11 8.91 -6.91
N ARG A 32 6.74 8.29 -7.91
CA ARG A 32 6.08 7.67 -9.07
C ARG A 32 6.05 6.16 -8.93
N PHE A 33 4.98 5.54 -9.40
CA PHE A 33 4.72 4.11 -9.23
C PHE A 33 4.62 3.42 -10.60
N PHE A 34 5.28 2.27 -10.73
CA PHE A 34 5.34 1.49 -11.95
C PHE A 34 4.93 0.03 -11.68
N TYR A 35 4.09 -0.48 -12.57
CA TYR A 35 3.39 -1.74 -12.38
C TYR A 35 3.81 -2.75 -13.45
N LEU A 36 4.10 -3.98 -13.02
CA LEU A 36 4.17 -5.13 -13.91
C LEU A 36 2.87 -5.92 -13.75
N LYS A 37 2.12 -6.07 -14.85
CA LYS A 37 0.72 -6.52 -14.80
C LYS A 37 -0.07 -5.61 -13.83
N ASN A 38 -0.69 -6.16 -12.79
CA ASN A 38 -1.42 -5.42 -11.76
C ASN A 38 -0.68 -5.37 -10.40
N ARG A 39 0.63 -5.59 -10.37
CA ARG A 39 1.44 -5.55 -9.15
C ARG A 39 2.38 -4.36 -9.18
N LEU A 40 2.43 -3.60 -8.08
CA LEU A 40 3.45 -2.56 -7.90
C LEU A 40 4.84 -3.21 -7.86
N THR A 41 5.70 -2.81 -8.79
CA THR A 41 7.06 -3.37 -8.93
C THR A 41 8.11 -2.35 -8.57
N THR A 42 7.98 -1.11 -9.07
CA THR A 42 8.99 -0.08 -8.89
C THR A 42 8.37 1.22 -8.39
N GLN A 43 8.99 1.84 -7.40
CA GLN A 43 8.71 3.20 -6.96
C GLN A 43 9.97 4.05 -7.16
N ILE A 44 9.81 5.25 -7.71
CA ILE A 44 10.93 6.20 -7.90
C ILE A 44 10.58 7.52 -7.22
N GLN A 45 11.44 7.99 -6.32
CA GLN A 45 11.31 9.28 -5.63
C GLN A 45 12.66 10.01 -5.69
N GLY A 46 12.73 11.05 -6.53
CA GLY A 46 14.01 11.74 -6.79
C GLY A 46 15.04 10.81 -7.42
N GLN A 47 16.19 10.62 -6.75
CA GLN A 47 17.26 9.72 -7.15
C GLN A 47 17.16 8.32 -6.52
N ILE A 48 16.16 8.09 -5.66
CA ILE A 48 15.95 6.82 -4.98
C ILE A 48 14.96 5.99 -5.77
N GLN A 49 15.36 4.77 -6.11
CA GLN A 49 14.52 3.76 -6.72
C GLN A 49 14.35 2.60 -5.75
N HIS A 50 13.11 2.19 -5.52
CA HIS A 50 12.74 1.00 -4.77
C HIS A 50 12.12 -0.02 -5.74
N THR A 51 12.58 -1.27 -5.70
CA THR A 51 12.09 -2.34 -6.57
C THR A 51 11.76 -3.58 -5.73
N ALA A 52 10.52 -4.06 -5.83
CA ALA A 52 10.09 -5.30 -5.21
C ALA A 52 10.42 -6.49 -6.12
N LEU A 53 11.23 -7.41 -5.63
CA LEU A 53 11.57 -8.66 -6.29
C LEU A 53 10.61 -9.75 -5.81
N ARG A 54 9.95 -10.41 -6.76
CA ARG A 54 8.92 -11.41 -6.50
C ARG A 54 8.90 -12.47 -7.59
N THR A 55 8.42 -13.65 -7.24
CA THR A 55 7.89 -14.62 -8.21
C THR A 55 6.42 -14.28 -8.51
N ASP A 56 5.75 -15.08 -9.34
CA ASP A 56 4.30 -14.95 -9.50
C ASP A 56 3.54 -15.17 -8.17
N GLU A 57 4.10 -16.00 -7.27
CA GLU A 57 3.46 -16.44 -6.02
C GLU A 57 3.97 -15.76 -4.75
N HIS A 58 5.23 -15.29 -4.72
CA HIS A 58 5.88 -14.86 -3.48
C HIS A 58 6.66 -13.56 -3.63
N LEU A 59 6.48 -12.65 -2.68
CA LEU A 59 7.35 -11.48 -2.48
C LEU A 59 8.63 -11.91 -1.74
N LEU A 60 9.79 -11.69 -2.37
CA LEU A 60 11.06 -12.25 -1.91
C LEU A 60 12.01 -11.21 -1.33
N ALA A 61 12.14 -10.08 -2.01
CA ALA A 61 13.15 -9.08 -1.65
C ALA A 61 12.73 -7.67 -2.05
N HIS A 62 13.43 -6.69 -1.47
CA HIS A 62 13.30 -5.28 -1.79
C HIS A 62 14.67 -4.71 -2.09
N LEU A 63 14.84 -4.12 -3.27
CA LEU A 63 16.06 -3.49 -3.73
C LEU A 63 15.89 -1.96 -3.66
N SER A 64 16.81 -1.29 -2.99
CA SER A 64 16.92 0.17 -2.97
C SER A 64 18.17 0.58 -3.73
N VAL A 65 18.02 1.45 -4.72
CA VAL A 65 19.13 2.03 -5.48
C VAL A 65 19.11 3.54 -5.31
N GLU A 66 20.22 4.12 -4.89
CA GLU A 66 20.42 5.56 -4.75
C GLU A 66 21.84 5.92 -5.22
N ASN A 67 21.97 6.85 -6.16
CA ASN A 67 23.27 7.34 -6.64
C ASN A 67 24.27 6.22 -7.04
N SER A 68 23.78 5.17 -7.71
CA SER A 68 24.55 3.96 -8.09
C SER A 68 25.03 3.06 -6.94
N GLN A 69 24.62 3.34 -5.71
CA GLN A 69 24.73 2.40 -4.58
C GLN A 69 23.43 1.59 -4.49
N SER A 70 23.55 0.31 -4.19
CA SER A 70 22.41 -0.60 -4.06
C SER A 70 22.42 -1.29 -2.70
N ASP A 71 21.29 -1.24 -2.01
CA ASP A 71 21.00 -2.04 -0.81
C ASP A 71 19.85 -3.02 -1.10
N SER A 72 19.92 -4.22 -0.57
CA SER A 72 18.90 -5.24 -0.76
C SER A 72 18.47 -5.87 0.57
N ALA A 73 17.17 -5.89 0.82
CA ALA A 73 16.55 -6.61 1.92
C ALA A 73 15.92 -7.91 1.41
N LEU A 74 16.29 -9.05 2.01
CA LEU A 74 15.44 -10.24 1.94
C LEU A 74 14.23 -10.04 2.85
N LEU A 75 13.06 -10.43 2.36
CA LEU A 75 11.79 -10.28 3.05
C LEU A 75 11.32 -11.65 3.53
N VAL A 76 10.95 -11.72 4.80
CA VAL A 76 10.21 -12.86 5.35
C VAL A 76 8.75 -12.48 5.35
N THR A 77 7.92 -13.30 4.71
CA THR A 77 6.49 -13.05 4.56
C THR A 77 5.64 -14.16 5.19
N ASP A 78 4.44 -13.81 5.61
CA ASP A 78 3.41 -14.78 6.00
C ASP A 78 2.66 -15.34 4.77
N GLN A 79 1.66 -16.20 5.01
CA GLN A 79 0.85 -16.82 3.95
C GLN A 79 0.10 -15.78 3.08
N GLN A 80 -0.24 -14.63 3.63
CA GLN A 80 -0.92 -13.54 2.91
C GLN A 80 0.08 -12.57 2.25
N GLN A 81 1.38 -12.87 2.29
CA GLN A 81 2.48 -12.03 1.82
C GLN A 81 2.76 -10.78 2.66
N SER A 82 2.24 -10.68 3.89
CA SER A 82 2.60 -9.61 4.80
C SER A 82 4.07 -9.74 5.21
N VAL A 83 4.85 -8.67 5.10
CA VAL A 83 6.27 -8.68 5.50
C VAL A 83 6.35 -8.66 7.03
N ILE A 84 6.79 -9.77 7.62
CA ILE A 84 6.93 -9.98 9.07
C ILE A 84 8.38 -9.85 9.56
N ALA A 85 9.37 -9.91 8.67
CA ALA A 85 10.74 -9.52 8.99
C ALA A 85 11.53 -9.06 7.75
N ALA A 86 12.49 -8.16 7.96
CA ALA A 86 13.44 -7.70 6.95
C ALA A 86 14.67 -7.08 7.63
N GLN A 87 15.88 -7.31 7.12
CA GLN A 87 17.13 -6.70 7.61
C GLN A 87 17.28 -6.74 9.16
N SER A 88 16.98 -7.87 9.78
CA SER A 88 17.02 -8.07 11.24
C SER A 88 15.95 -7.31 12.05
N LEU A 89 15.00 -6.66 11.40
CA LEU A 89 13.79 -6.10 12.02
C LEU A 89 12.63 -7.09 11.90
N ALA A 90 11.82 -7.16 12.96
CA ALA A 90 10.58 -7.93 12.99
C ALA A 90 9.38 -6.98 13.03
N PHE A 91 8.32 -7.35 12.31
CA PHE A 91 7.08 -6.60 12.21
C PHE A 91 5.91 -7.46 12.71
N ALA A 92 4.95 -6.80 13.35
CA ALA A 92 3.69 -7.42 13.76
C ALA A 92 2.53 -6.56 13.27
N TYR A 93 1.45 -7.23 12.88
CA TYR A 93 0.21 -6.60 12.42
C TYR A 93 -0.96 -7.11 13.25
N THR A 94 -1.96 -6.28 13.45
CA THR A 94 -3.29 -6.77 13.82
C THR A 94 -3.86 -7.59 12.65
N PRO A 95 -4.94 -8.39 12.87
CA PRO A 95 -5.60 -9.10 11.77
C PRO A 95 -5.99 -8.19 10.59
N TYR A 96 -6.30 -6.92 10.85
CA TYR A 96 -6.65 -5.93 9.83
C TYR A 96 -5.44 -5.11 9.33
N GLY A 97 -4.21 -5.57 9.56
CA GLY A 97 -3.02 -4.96 8.98
C GLY A 97 -2.51 -3.70 9.70
N HIS A 98 -3.04 -3.36 10.87
CA HIS A 98 -2.55 -2.22 11.64
C HIS A 98 -1.22 -2.56 12.29
N ARG A 99 -0.22 -1.68 12.14
CA ARG A 99 1.08 -1.77 12.80
C ARG A 99 1.45 -0.41 13.39
N HIS A 100 2.27 -0.42 14.45
CA HIS A 100 2.74 0.81 15.07
C HIS A 100 3.69 1.58 14.12
N PRO A 101 3.62 2.92 14.01
CA PRO A 101 4.46 3.70 13.10
C PRO A 101 5.96 3.56 13.33
N SER A 102 6.38 3.22 14.55
CA SER A 102 7.81 3.02 14.88
C SER A 102 8.34 1.62 14.52
N ALA A 103 7.53 0.74 13.91
CA ALA A 103 7.89 -0.65 13.70
C ALA A 103 8.94 -0.88 12.59
N GLY A 104 9.40 0.18 11.90
CA GLY A 104 10.52 0.11 10.95
C GLY A 104 10.27 0.92 9.68
N PRO A 105 11.04 0.69 8.60
CA PRO A 105 11.02 1.52 7.41
C PRO A 105 9.67 1.50 6.69
N MET A 106 9.09 2.68 6.45
CA MET A 106 7.79 2.84 5.77
C MET A 106 7.86 2.61 4.25
N ASN A 107 9.06 2.49 3.69
CA ASN A 107 9.30 2.23 2.27
C ASN A 107 9.24 0.73 1.91
N LEU A 108 9.29 -0.17 2.90
CA LEU A 108 9.09 -1.59 2.66
C LEU A 108 7.61 -1.93 2.43
N PRO A 109 7.30 -2.91 1.56
CA PRO A 109 5.98 -3.54 1.54
C PRO A 109 5.58 -4.00 2.95
N GLY A 110 4.31 -3.84 3.30
CA GLY A 110 3.76 -4.14 4.62
C GLY A 110 2.77 -5.29 4.60
N TYR A 111 1.61 -5.08 5.21
CA TYR A 111 0.49 -6.02 5.23
C TYR A 111 0.09 -6.42 3.80
N THR A 112 -0.11 -7.71 3.56
CA THR A 112 -0.48 -8.32 2.26
C THR A 112 0.43 -7.91 1.08
N GLY A 113 1.69 -7.59 1.38
CA GLY A 113 2.67 -7.11 0.41
C GLY A 113 2.36 -5.72 -0.15
N GLN A 114 1.46 -4.97 0.50
CA GLN A 114 1.03 -3.64 0.07
C GLN A 114 1.82 -2.54 0.77
N ARG A 115 2.06 -1.45 0.05
CA ARG A 115 2.72 -0.27 0.60
C ARG A 115 1.75 0.50 1.50
N LEU A 116 2.22 0.84 2.69
CA LEU A 116 1.52 1.75 3.60
C LEU A 116 1.71 3.19 3.10
N ASP A 117 0.63 3.94 2.96
CA ASP A 117 0.70 5.35 2.62
C ASP A 117 1.23 6.15 3.81
N PRO A 118 2.39 6.85 3.70
CA PRO A 118 3.03 7.50 4.83
C PRO A 118 2.29 8.74 5.31
N VAL A 119 1.39 9.30 4.51
CA VAL A 119 0.63 10.50 4.87
C VAL A 119 -0.61 10.14 5.68
N THR A 120 -1.31 9.07 5.30
CA THR A 120 -2.60 8.69 5.90
C THR A 120 -2.53 7.48 6.82
N GLY A 121 -1.49 6.66 6.74
CA GLY A 121 -1.43 5.38 7.45
C GLY A 121 -2.41 4.33 6.90
N HIS A 122 -2.89 4.50 5.67
CA HIS A 122 -3.81 3.59 5.00
C HIS A 122 -3.08 2.73 3.95
N TYR A 123 -3.69 1.62 3.57
CA TYR A 123 -3.26 0.87 2.39
C TYR A 123 -4.10 1.29 1.19
N LEU A 124 -3.46 1.73 0.11
CA LEU A 124 -4.12 2.15 -1.13
C LEU A 124 -4.32 0.94 -2.05
N LEU A 125 -5.31 0.10 -1.68
CA LEU A 125 -5.60 -1.17 -2.35
C LEU A 125 -6.24 -0.95 -3.72
N GLY A 126 -6.17 -1.98 -4.58
CA GLY A 126 -6.57 -1.93 -5.98
C GLY A 126 -5.69 -0.99 -6.78
N ASN A 127 -4.39 -0.96 -6.45
CA ASN A 127 -3.43 0.02 -6.99
C ASN A 127 -3.88 1.47 -6.82
N GLY A 128 -4.53 1.81 -5.71
CA GLY A 128 -5.04 3.17 -5.46
C GLY A 128 -6.55 3.33 -5.59
N TYR A 129 -7.27 2.32 -6.07
CA TYR A 129 -8.72 2.36 -6.24
C TYR A 129 -9.49 2.69 -4.95
N ARG A 130 -9.12 2.07 -3.81
CA ARG A 130 -9.73 2.35 -2.51
C ARG A 130 -8.69 2.42 -1.40
N ALA A 131 -8.84 3.42 -0.52
CA ALA A 131 -8.09 3.48 0.72
C ALA A 131 -8.72 2.55 1.76
N PHE A 132 -7.98 1.52 2.16
CA PHE A 132 -8.28 0.67 3.31
C PHE A 132 -7.66 1.26 4.56
N ASN A 133 -8.49 1.53 5.57
CA ASN A 133 -8.07 2.03 6.86
C ASN A 133 -7.91 0.85 7.83
N PRO A 134 -6.67 0.47 8.20
CA PRO A 134 -6.44 -0.66 9.09
C PRO A 134 -6.86 -0.40 10.55
N VAL A 135 -7.01 0.87 10.95
CA VAL A 135 -7.50 1.26 12.28
C VAL A 135 -9.02 1.13 12.36
N LEU A 136 -9.72 1.58 11.32
CA LEU A 136 -11.18 1.46 11.23
C LEU A 136 -11.64 0.11 10.67
N MET A 137 -10.70 -0.74 10.23
CA MET A 137 -10.95 -2.09 9.74
C MET A 137 -11.89 -2.14 8.52
N ARG A 138 -11.84 -1.11 7.67
CA ARG A 138 -12.77 -0.94 6.53
C ARG A 138 -12.18 -0.08 5.42
N PHE A 139 -12.84 -0.10 4.26
CA PHE A 139 -12.60 0.89 3.22
C PHE A 139 -13.20 2.26 3.58
N ASN A 140 -12.57 3.32 3.08
CA ASN A 140 -13.03 4.71 3.24
C ASN A 140 -14.01 5.14 2.14
N SER A 141 -14.14 4.36 1.06
CA SER A 141 -15.10 4.58 -0.02
C SER A 141 -15.92 3.30 -0.27
N PRO A 142 -17.18 3.44 -0.72
CA PRO A 142 -18.03 2.29 -1.00
C PRO A 142 -17.55 1.51 -2.23
N ASP A 143 -17.77 0.21 -2.25
CA ASP A 143 -17.60 -0.65 -3.42
C ASP A 143 -18.63 -0.32 -4.51
N SER A 144 -18.16 -0.09 -5.74
CA SER A 144 -19.02 0.15 -6.91
C SER A 144 -19.89 -1.04 -7.29
N LEU A 145 -19.56 -2.26 -6.83
CA LEU A 145 -20.33 -3.47 -7.05
C LEU A 145 -21.27 -3.82 -5.89
N SER A 146 -21.32 -3.01 -4.82
CA SER A 146 -22.29 -3.20 -3.73
C SER A 146 -23.61 -2.46 -4.03
N PRO A 147 -24.75 -2.90 -3.47
CA PRO A 147 -24.91 -4.07 -2.61
C PRO A 147 -25.24 -5.38 -3.34
N PHE A 148 -25.58 -5.31 -4.64
CA PHE A 148 -26.18 -6.42 -5.38
C PHE A 148 -25.23 -7.14 -6.35
N GLY A 149 -24.00 -6.65 -6.52
CA GLY A 149 -22.94 -7.31 -7.27
C GLY A 149 -21.96 -8.03 -6.33
N GLN A 150 -20.73 -8.21 -6.80
CA GLN A 150 -19.70 -8.98 -6.08
C GLN A 150 -19.22 -8.33 -4.78
N GLY A 151 -19.48 -7.03 -4.57
CA GLY A 151 -19.09 -6.33 -3.33
C GLY A 151 -19.92 -6.73 -2.10
N GLY A 152 -21.04 -7.43 -2.29
CA GLY A 152 -21.92 -7.84 -1.20
C GLY A 152 -22.64 -6.66 -0.53
N LEU A 153 -23.39 -6.94 0.55
CA LEU A 153 -24.29 -5.93 1.14
C LEU A 153 -23.56 -4.75 1.79
N ASN A 154 -22.42 -5.01 2.45
CA ASN A 154 -21.65 -3.97 3.12
C ASN A 154 -20.58 -3.40 2.18
N ALA A 155 -20.89 -2.26 1.58
CA ALA A 155 -20.02 -1.58 0.62
C ALA A 155 -18.64 -1.16 1.16
N TYR A 156 -18.41 -1.22 2.46
CA TYR A 156 -17.15 -0.81 3.09
C TYR A 156 -16.37 -1.98 3.70
N ALA A 157 -16.92 -3.19 3.69
CA ALA A 157 -16.31 -4.34 4.33
C ALA A 157 -14.97 -4.69 3.67
N TYR A 158 -13.99 -5.03 4.50
CA TYR A 158 -12.76 -5.67 4.08
C TYR A 158 -12.87 -7.18 4.35
N CYS A 159 -12.56 -8.02 3.37
CA CYS A 159 -12.57 -9.48 3.51
C CYS A 159 -13.88 -10.08 4.06
N GLY A 160 -15.03 -9.41 3.86
CA GLY A 160 -16.30 -9.83 4.46
C GLY A 160 -16.30 -9.87 6.00
N GLY A 161 -15.32 -9.23 6.65
CA GLY A 161 -15.11 -9.29 8.10
C GLY A 161 -14.12 -10.35 8.57
N ASP A 162 -13.48 -11.09 7.66
CA ASP A 162 -12.53 -12.17 7.99
C ASP A 162 -11.17 -11.99 7.28
N PRO A 163 -10.33 -11.06 7.78
CA PRO A 163 -9.02 -10.77 7.18
C PRO A 163 -7.92 -11.78 7.57
N ILE A 164 -8.23 -12.80 8.38
CA ILE A 164 -7.28 -13.86 8.74
C ILE A 164 -7.27 -14.92 7.65
N ASP A 165 -8.44 -15.28 7.14
CA ASP A 165 -8.58 -16.33 6.12
C ASP A 165 -8.62 -15.77 4.70
N TYR A 166 -8.92 -14.47 4.52
CA TYR A 166 -9.05 -13.85 3.21
C TYR A 166 -8.20 -12.60 3.05
N VAL A 167 -7.92 -12.28 1.78
CA VAL A 167 -7.25 -11.05 1.35
C VAL A 167 -8.06 -10.40 0.23
N ASP A 168 -8.51 -9.17 0.45
CA ASP A 168 -9.04 -8.29 -0.59
C ASP A 168 -7.92 -7.33 -1.03
N LEU A 169 -7.44 -7.46 -2.27
CA LEU A 169 -6.42 -6.57 -2.82
C LEU A 169 -7.01 -5.36 -3.55
N GLY A 170 -8.32 -5.13 -3.45
CA GLY A 170 -9.08 -4.18 -4.27
C GLY A 170 -9.35 -4.73 -5.68
N LYS A 171 -10.32 -4.12 -6.38
CA LYS A 171 -10.72 -4.52 -7.75
C LYS A 171 -9.50 -4.75 -8.66
N LEU A 172 -9.54 -5.84 -9.43
CA LEU A 172 -8.78 -6.05 -10.66
C LEU A 172 -9.67 -5.71 -11.86
#